data_AF-A0AAV3R3F0-F1
#
_entry.id   AF-A0AAV3R3F0-F1
#
_cell.length_a   1.000
_cell.length_b   1.000
_cell.length_c   1.000
_cell.angle_alpha   90.00
_cell.angle_beta   90.00
_cell.angle_gamma   90.00
#
_symmetry.space_group_name_H-M   'P 1'
#
loop_
_entity.id
_entity.type
_entity.pdbx_description
1 polymer ?
#
loop_
_entity_poly.entity_id
_entity_poly.type
_entity_poly.pdbx_seq_one_letter_code
_entity_poly.pdbx_strand_id
1 'polypeptide(L)' 'MHGNTIKAPSGLKTRSFDSIRNELRAFFDVHDQEGSYPGGLHLEMTGKNVTECVGGSRTITHTATQGLMLRNP' A
#
# COMPACT_ATOMS: atom_id res chain seq x y z
N MET A 1 -4.97 2.23 2.32
CA MET A 1 -3.77 2.98 1.85
C MET A 1 -3.18 3.88 2.93
N HIS A 2 -3.79 5.05 3.19
CA HIS A 2 -3.22 6.13 4.01
C HIS A 2 -2.79 5.72 5.42
N GLY A 3 -3.50 4.75 6.04
CA GLY A 3 -3.18 4.20 7.36
C GLY A 3 -1.92 3.33 7.44
N ASN A 4 -1.32 2.91 6.31
CA ASN A 4 -0.17 1.98 6.30
C ASN A 4 1.18 2.67 6.00
N THR A 5 1.27 3.98 6.13
CA THR A 5 2.49 4.71 5.76
C THR A 5 3.58 4.55 6.82
N ILE A 6 4.76 4.13 6.40
CA ILE A 6 5.95 3.96 7.24
C ILE A 6 7.13 4.77 6.67
N LYS A 7 8.18 4.99 7.47
CA LYS A 7 9.45 5.56 6.99
C LYS A 7 10.45 4.44 6.74
N ALA A 8 11.04 4.43 5.55
CA ALA A 8 12.16 3.56 5.23
C ALA A 8 13.44 4.04 5.95
N PRO A 9 14.47 3.19 6.09
CA PRO A 9 15.78 3.60 6.61
C PRO A 9 16.43 4.77 5.86
N SER A 10 16.09 4.97 4.58
CA SER A 10 16.51 6.12 3.77
C SER A 10 15.82 7.44 4.15
N GLY A 11 14.83 7.42 5.04
CA GLY A 11 14.01 8.56 5.43
C GLY A 11 12.79 8.81 4.52
N LEU A 12 12.71 8.13 3.37
CA LEU A 12 11.57 8.21 2.46
C LEU A 12 10.33 7.53 3.06
N LYS A 13 9.15 8.10 2.79
CA LYS A 13 7.89 7.43 3.11
C LYS A 13 7.66 6.29 2.12
N THR A 14 7.26 5.14 2.64
CA THR A 14 6.89 3.97 1.86
C THR A 14 5.69 3.27 2.50
N ARG A 15 5.10 2.30 1.81
CA ARG A 15 4.05 1.41 2.32
C ARG A 15 4.41 -0.02 1.98
N SER A 16 4.06 -0.94 2.87
CA SER A 16 4.17 -2.37 2.59
C SER A 16 2.97 -2.84 1.79
N PHE A 17 3.23 -3.48 0.65
CA PHE A 17 2.19 -4.10 -0.17
C PHE A 17 1.40 -5.15 0.61
N ASP A 18 2.06 -5.94 1.47
CA ASP A 18 1.40 -6.94 2.29
C ASP A 18 0.48 -6.30 3.35
N SER A 19 0.89 -5.19 3.96
CA SER A 19 0.04 -4.46 4.91
C SER A 19 -1.21 -3.92 4.21
N ILE A 20 -1.07 -3.34 3.01
CA ILE A 20 -2.21 -2.90 2.20
C ILE A 20 -3.12 -4.09 1.86
N ARG A 21 -2.57 -5.21 1.42
CA ARG A 21 -3.35 -6.42 1.11
C ARG A 21 -4.09 -6.96 2.33
N ASN A 22 -3.47 -6.93 3.50
CA ASN A 22 -4.08 -7.41 4.74
C ASN A 22 -5.22 -6.48 5.18
N GLU A 23 -5.07 -5.16 5.06
CA GLU A 23 -6.15 -4.18 5.29
C GLU A 23 -7.33 -4.44 4.34
N LEU A 24 -7.05 -4.69 3.06
CA LEU A 24 -8.08 -5.03 2.08
C LEU A 24 -8.82 -6.32 2.44
N ARG A 25 -8.13 -7.38 2.86
CA ARG A 25 -8.77 -8.62 3.32
C ARG A 25 -9.66 -8.37 4.54
N ALA A 26 -9.14 -7.70 5.56
CA ALA A 26 -9.90 -7.37 6.76
C ALA A 26 -11.15 -6.52 6.44
N PHE A 27 -11.07 -5.59 5.48
CA PHE A 27 -12.22 -4.83 5.01
C PHE A 27 -13.34 -5.72 4.47
N PHE A 28 -13.01 -6.71 3.63
CA PHE A 28 -14.00 -7.67 3.14
C PHE A 28 -14.51 -8.60 4.24
N ASP A 29 -13.62 -9.09 5.10
CA ASP A 29 -13.97 -10.02 6.20
C ASP A 29 -14.96 -9.37 7.19
N VAL A 30 -14.78 -8.09 7.51
CA VAL A 30 -15.69 -7.33 8.38
C VAL A 30 -17.04 -7.11 7.69
N HIS A 31 -17.05 -6.74 6.40
CA HIS A 31 -18.31 -6.55 5.68
C HIS A 31 -19.13 -7.85 5.58
N ASP A 32 -18.48 -8.99 5.37
CA ASP A 32 -19.12 -10.32 5.37
C ASP A 32 -19.73 -10.65 6.74
N GLN A 33 -18.98 -10.44 7.83
CA GLN A 33 -19.45 -10.70 9.20
C GLN A 33 -20.61 -9.78 9.62
N GLU A 34 -20.60 -8.52 9.18
CA GLU A 34 -21.61 -7.53 9.53
C GLU A 34 -22.80 -7.52 8.55
N GLY A 35 -22.80 -8.40 7.53
CA GLY A 35 -23.86 -8.47 6.52
C GLY A 35 -24.02 -7.18 5.70
N SER A 36 -22.94 -6.43 5.51
CA SER A 36 -22.93 -5.14 4.83
C SER A 36 -22.17 -5.21 3.50
N TYR A 37 -22.38 -4.22 2.61
CA TYR A 37 -21.81 -4.25 1.26
C TYR A 37 -20.46 -3.51 1.17
N PRO A 38 -19.37 -4.17 0.73
CA PRO A 38 -18.06 -3.53 0.53
C PRO A 38 -18.05 -2.66 -0.73
N GLY A 39 -18.45 -1.40 -0.58
CA GLY A 39 -18.81 -0.50 -1.70
C GLY A 39 -17.70 -0.05 -2.65
N GLY A 40 -16.42 -0.27 -2.32
CA GLY A 40 -15.32 0.05 -3.23
C GLY A 40 -13.97 0.22 -2.54
N LEU A 41 -12.93 0.41 -3.35
CA LEU A 41 -11.56 0.61 -2.90
C LEU A 41 -11.05 1.98 -3.30
N HIS A 42 -10.33 2.63 -2.40
CA HIS A 42 -9.64 3.89 -2.68
C HIS A 42 -8.13 3.65 -2.70
N LEU A 43 -7.53 3.75 -3.88
CA LEU A 43 -6.11 3.48 -4.11
C LEU A 43 -5.40 4.73 -4.64
N GLU A 44 -4.19 4.98 -4.14
CA GLU A 44 -3.23 5.87 -4.78
C GLU A 44 -2.39 5.00 -5.74
N MET A 45 -2.42 5.28 -7.04
CA MET A 45 -1.72 4.48 -8.05
C MET A 45 -1.16 5.34 -9.18
N THR A 46 -0.16 4.81 -9.88
CA THR A 46 0.45 5.44 -11.06
C THR A 46 0.78 4.38 -12.11
N GLY A 47 0.65 4.73 -13.39
CA GLY A 47 1.08 3.89 -14.52
C GLY A 47 2.57 3.99 -14.83
N LYS A 48 3.34 4.80 -14.08
CA LYS A 48 4.79 4.93 -14.24
C LYS A 48 5.50 3.72 -13.64
N ASN A 49 6.65 3.34 -14.22
CA ASN A 49 7.50 2.29 -13.66
C ASN A 49 8.29 2.83 -12.45
N VAL A 50 7.65 2.85 -11.29
CA VAL A 50 8.22 3.30 -10.01
C VAL A 50 8.18 2.18 -8.98
N THR A 51 8.96 2.34 -7.90
CA THR A 51 9.05 1.40 -6.78
C THR A 51 8.82 2.13 -5.46
N GLU A 52 7.66 2.75 -5.28
CA GLU A 52 7.36 3.59 -4.09
C GLU A 52 6.89 2.77 -2.87
N CYS A 53 6.24 1.62 -3.11
CA CYS A 53 5.87 0.65 -2.10
C CYS A 53 6.85 -0.53 -2.05
N VAL A 54 7.10 -1.08 -0.85
CA VAL A 54 7.92 -2.29 -0.64
C VAL A 54 7.09 -3.57 -0.74
N GLY A 55 7.74 -4.69 -1.04
CA GLY A 55 7.11 -5.98 -1.26
C GLY A 55 6.55 -6.12 -2.68
N GLY A 56 5.34 -6.68 -2.79
CA GLY A 56 4.71 -6.99 -4.07
C GLY A 56 5.38 -8.15 -4.81
N SER A 57 4.94 -8.41 -6.04
CA SER A 57 5.41 -9.56 -6.84
C SER A 57 6.90 -9.52 -7.20
N ARG A 58 7.50 -8.32 -7.20
CA ARG A 58 8.93 -8.11 -7.46
C ARG A 58 9.78 -8.00 -6.19
N THR A 59 9.20 -8.19 -5.01
CA THR A 59 9.88 -8.14 -3.70
C THR A 59 10.75 -6.88 -3.57
N ILE A 60 10.14 -5.71 -3.77
CA ILE A 60 10.85 -4.43 -3.66
C ILE A 60 11.31 -4.25 -2.21
N THR A 61 12.61 -4.02 -2.01
CA THR A 61 13.19 -3.75 -0.70
C THR A 61 13.28 -2.25 -0.45
N HIS A 62 13.50 -1.85 0.81
CA HIS A 62 13.69 -0.44 1.18
C HIS A 62 14.85 0.24 0.46
N THR A 63 15.88 -0.49 0.05
CA THR A 63 17.02 0.06 -0.71
C THR A 63 16.69 0.23 -2.19
N ALA A 64 15.72 -0.52 -2.69
CA ALA A 64 15.27 -0.49 -4.08
C ALA A 64 14.06 0.44 -4.30
N THR A 65 13.60 1.15 -3.26
CA THR A 65 12.50 2.11 -3.44
C THR A 65 12.97 3.35 -4.20
N GLN A 66 12.34 3.62 -5.35
CA GLN A 66 12.65 4.72 -6.25
C GLN A 66 11.34 5.34 -6.72
N GLY A 67 11.17 6.62 -6.48
CA GLY A 67 9.95 7.32 -6.84
C GLY A 67 10.00 8.79 -6.46
N LEU A 68 9.25 9.58 -7.23
CA LEU A 68 9.33 11.04 -7.29
C LEU A 68 8.16 11.70 -6.54
N MET A 69 7.25 10.93 -5.92
CA MET A 69 6.06 11.52 -5.30
C MET A 69 6.42 12.30 -4.04
N LEU A 70 6.23 13.62 -4.12
CA LEU A 70 6.50 14.59 -3.05
C LEU A 70 5.64 14.39 -1.77
N ARG A 71 4.63 13.51 -1.79
CA ARG A 71 3.66 13.36 -0.69
C ARG A 71 3.62 11.95 -0.09
N ASN A 72 3.08 10.98 -0.81
CA ASN A 72 2.85 9.60 -0.36
C ASN A 72 3.17 8.58 -1.48
N PRO A 73 3.58 7.36 -1.10
CA PRO A 73 3.94 6.25 -2.00
C PRO A 73 2.75 5.42 -2.49
#